data_AF-A0A1G5HZM9-F1
#
_entry.id   AF-A0A1G5HZM9-F1
#
_cell.length_a   1.000
_cell.length_b   1.000
_cell.length_c   1.000
_cell.angle_alpha   90.00
_cell.angle_beta   90.00
_cell.angle_gamma   90.00
#
_symmetry.space_group_name_H-M   'P 1'
#
loop_
_entity.id
_entity.type
_entity.pdbx_description
1 polymer ?
#
loop_
_entity_poly.entity_id
_entity_poly.type
_entity_poly.pdbx_seq_one_letter_code
_entity_poly.pdbx_strand_id
1 'polypeptide(L)' 'MVRVDIDNLNIRYGPGVTYARTGKYTGKGLFSIDIEQNGWGKLSSGDGWICLAYTKKEGT' A
#
# COMPACT_ATOMS: atom_id res chain seq x y z
N MET A 1 -6.04 -8.96 -4.29
CA MET A 1 -5.59 -8.49 -2.95
C MET A 1 -4.07 -8.54 -2.89
N VAL A 2 -3.47 -7.85 -1.92
CA VAL A 2 -2.02 -7.91 -1.68
C VAL A 2 -1.71 -8.27 -0.23
N ARG A 3 -0.72 -9.12 -0.01
CA ARG A 3 -0.18 -9.44 1.31
C ARG A 3 1.02 -8.56 1.62
N VAL A 4 1.03 -7.97 2.80
CA VAL A 4 2.16 -7.25 3.38
C VAL A 4 2.74 -8.10 4.52
N ASP A 5 4.05 -8.37 4.44
CA ASP A 5 4.76 -9.19 5.43
C ASP A 5 5.67 -8.36 6.37
N ILE A 6 5.62 -7.03 6.26
CA ILE A 6 6.41 -6.09 7.09
C ILE A 6 5.53 -5.23 7.99
N ASP A 7 6.04 -4.89 9.18
CA ASP A 7 5.24 -4.21 10.21
C ASP A 7 5.01 -2.72 9.92
N ASN A 8 5.92 -2.06 9.19
CA ASN A 8 5.94 -0.61 9.05
C ASN A 8 5.99 -0.13 7.58
N LEU A 9 5.26 -0.79 6.68
CA LEU A 9 5.10 -0.29 5.31
C LEU A 9 4.38 1.07 5.34
N ASN A 10 5.11 2.13 4.98
CA ASN A 10 4.62 3.50 5.00
C ASN A 10 3.42 3.69 4.05
N ILE A 11 2.42 4.43 4.53
CA ILE A 11 1.30 4.88 3.72
C ILE A 11 1.55 6.33 3.28
N ARG A 12 1.28 6.63 2.01
CA ARG A 12 1.51 7.96 1.40
C ARG A 12 0.24 8.56 0.83
N TYR A 13 0.22 9.88 0.69
CA TYR A 13 -0.92 10.60 0.09
C TYR A 13 -1.06 10.39 -1.43
N GLY A 14 -0.02 9.86 -2.10
CA GLY A 14 -0.06 9.62 -3.53
C GLY A 14 0.89 8.50 -4.00
N PRO A 15 0.77 8.10 -5.27
CA PRO A 15 1.48 6.98 -5.87
C PRO A 15 2.92 7.36 -6.24
N GLY A 16 3.75 7.62 -5.22
CA GLY A 16 5.14 7.98 -5.43
C GLY A 16 5.90 8.32 -4.16
N VAL A 17 7.23 8.21 -4.22
CA VAL A 17 8.12 8.55 -3.08
C VAL A 17 8.18 10.06 -2.79
N THR A 18 7.78 10.89 -3.75
CA THR A 18 7.72 12.37 -3.62
C THR A 18 6.50 12.84 -2.83
N TYR A 19 5.44 12.03 -2.73
CA TYR A 19 4.28 12.35 -1.91
C TYR A 19 4.60 12.17 -0.43
N ALA A 20 4.10 13.08 0.41
CA ALA A 20 4.29 13.00 1.85
C ALA A 20 3.72 11.69 2.43
N ARG A 21 4.35 11.22 3.51
CA ARG A 21 3.82 10.12 4.33
C ARG A 21 2.61 10.63 5.11
N THR A 22 1.63 9.77 5.35
CA THR A 22 0.46 10.10 6.18
C THR A 22 0.76 10.04 7.68
N GLY A 23 1.94 9.52 8.05
CA GLY A 23 2.28 9.16 9.44
C GLY A 23 1.77 7.77 9.85
N LYS A 24 0.95 7.13 9.02
CA LYS A 24 0.46 5.75 9.23
C LYS A 24 1.31 4.72 8.49
N TYR A 25 1.18 3.48 8.93
CA TYR A 25 1.73 2.28 8.29
C TYR A 25 0.67 1.17 8.25
N THR A 26 0.82 0.20 7.36
CA THR A 26 -0.18 -0.87 7.20
C THR A 26 -0.14 -1.92 8.31
N GLY A 27 1.06 -2.32 8.74
CA GLY A 27 1.24 -3.60 9.43
C GLY A 27 1.26 -4.80 8.47
N LYS A 28 1.46 -5.99 9.07
CA LYS A 28 1.33 -7.28 8.36
C LYS A 28 -0.14 -7.60 8.13
N GLY A 29 -0.49 -8.11 6.95
CA GLY A 29 -1.86 -8.49 6.65
C GLY A 29 -2.20 -8.56 5.18
N LEU A 30 -3.48 -8.80 4.88
CA LEU A 30 -4.06 -8.78 3.54
C LEU A 30 -4.81 -7.46 3.33
N PHE A 31 -4.54 -6.78 2.23
CA PHE A 31 -5.12 -5.50 1.89
C PHE A 31 -5.78 -5.54 0.51
N SER A 32 -6.96 -4.94 0.43
CA SER A 32 -7.63 -4.67 -0.86
C SER A 32 -7.08 -3.39 -1.46
N ILE A 33 -6.88 -3.43 -2.78
CA ILE A 33 -6.34 -2.33 -3.57
C ILE A 33 -7.38 -1.95 -4.61
N ASP A 34 -7.82 -0.69 -4.60
CA ASP A 34 -8.82 -0.19 -5.54
C ASP A 34 -8.17 0.27 -6.85
N ILE A 35 -6.98 0.87 -6.76
CA ILE A 35 -6.31 1.52 -7.90
C ILE A 35 -4.83 1.17 -7.84
N GLU A 36 -4.27 0.67 -8.95
CA GLU A 36 -2.83 0.52 -9.15
C GLU A 36 -2.32 1.65 -10.07
N GLN A 37 -1.28 2.38 -9.65
CA GLN A 37 -0.64 3.42 -10.47
C GLN A 37 0.86 3.51 -10.15
N ASN A 38 1.71 3.50 -11.19
CA ASN A 38 3.17 3.67 -11.06
C ASN A 38 3.85 2.74 -10.03
N GLY A 39 3.36 1.50 -9.87
CA GLY A 39 3.86 0.55 -8.87
C GLY A 39 3.35 0.79 -7.44
N TRP A 40 2.33 1.62 -7.27
CA TRP A 40 1.64 1.87 -6.00
C TRP A 40 0.20 1.38 -6.07
N GLY A 41 -0.33 0.97 -4.92
CA GLY A 41 -1.71 0.56 -4.75
C GLY A 41 -2.42 1.48 -3.75
N LYS A 42 -3.59 1.99 -4.12
CA LYS A 42 -4.48 2.74 -3.22
C LYS A 42 -5.29 1.74 -2.38
N LEU A 43 -5.15 1.82 -1.06
CA LEU A 43 -5.86 0.99 -0.11
C LEU A 43 -7.37 1.28 -0.14
N SER A 44 -8.18 0.23 -0.22
CA SER A 44 -9.65 0.36 -0.17
C SER A 44 -10.18 0.92 1.16
N SER A 45 -9.37 0.88 2.23
CA SER A 45 -9.69 1.53 3.51
C SER A 45 -9.74 3.06 3.43
N GLY A 46 -9.19 3.65 2.35
CA GLY A 46 -9.04 5.09 2.19
C GLY A 46 -7.82 5.68 2.92
N ASP A 47 -6.98 4.86 3.57
CA ASP A 47 -5.82 5.35 4.33
C ASP A 47 -4.71 5.95 3.44
N GLY A 48 -4.65 5.57 2.17
CA GLY A 48 -3.71 6.12 1.19
C GLY A 48 -3.08 5.07 0.29
N TRP A 49 -1.85 5.34 -0.14
CA TRP A 49 -1.11 4.56 -1.12
C TRP A 49 0.06 3.81 -0.48
N ILE A 50 0.25 2.56 -0.91
CA ILE A 50 1.38 1.71 -0.51
C ILE A 50 2.17 1.28 -1.74
N CYS A 51 3.48 1.08 -1.59
CA CYS A 51 4.32 0.64 -2.69
C CYS A 51 4.19 -0.88 -2.86
N LEU A 52 3.72 -1.32 -4.04
CA LEU A 52 3.40 -2.72 -4.31
C LEU A 52 4.65 -3.61 -4.39
N ALA A 53 5.83 -3.02 -4.60
CA ALA A 53 7.11 -3.74 -4.57
C ALA A 53 7.40 -4.40 -3.21
N TYR A 54 6.78 -3.93 -2.12
CA TYR A 54 6.89 -4.51 -0.77
C TYR A 54 5.71 -5.44 -0.43
N THR A 55 4.95 -5.86 -1.44
CA THR A 55 3.77 -6.71 -1.28
C THR A 55 3.87 -7.94 -2.16
N LYS A 56 3.13 -8.99 -1.80
CA LYS A 56 2.92 -10.15 -2.66
C LYS A 56 1.49 -10.11 -3.19
N LYS A 57 1.32 -10.25 -4.51
CA LYS A 57 -0.02 -10.47 -5.07
C LYS A 57 -0.50 -11.84 -4.60
N GLU A 58 -1.65 -11.87 -3.96
CA GLU A 58 -2.35 -13.11 -3.66
C GLU A 58 -3.33 -13.33 -4.80
N GLY A 59 -3.14 -14.43 -5.52
CA GLY A 59 -4.02 -14.84 -6.61
C GLY A 59 -5.43 -15.08 -6.07
N THR A 60 -6.43 -14.58 -6.79
CA THR A 60 -7.83 -14.98 -6.62
C THR A 60 -8.00 -16.46 -6.90
#